data_AF-A0AAD7QW70-F1
#
_entry.id   AF-A0AAD7QW70-F1
#
_cell.length_a   1.000
_cell.length_b   1.000
_cell.length_c   1.000
_cell.angle_alpha   90.00
_cell.angle_beta   90.00
_cell.angle_gamma   90.00
#
_symmetry.space_group_name_H-M   'P 1'
#
loop_
_entity.id
_entity.type
_entity.pdbx_description
1 polymer ?
#
loop_
_entity_poly.entity_id
_entity_poly.type
_entity_poly.pdbx_seq_one_letter_code
_entity_poly.pdbx_strand_id
1 'polypeptide(L)'
;MASLKTLVPPEPIKLYSCVICPWAARTWIALVQANVEFEYIEIDLKNKPEWFLKEVNPGGKVPTLKFGDDIIIESAVTTEFIADLFPEAKLIPSDPFLRAQSRLMADRFMEFIFPVYREILMAGNLDACAKVFGAVDKFLPYLKDAKPFFGGSDHLILAEIMIAPFLSRLYMVLDSEFVSGETFKKLTSDPKYEYFNTWAQNILASPGLKGTFDKAANLNWAKERLASLRK
;
A
#
# COMPACT_ATOMS: atom_id res chain seq x y z
N MET A 1 -10.75 4.43 -33.03
CA MET A 1 -10.62 4.04 -31.61
C MET A 1 -10.04 2.63 -31.61
N ALA A 2 -8.78 2.47 -31.21
CA ALA A 2 -8.16 1.15 -31.14
C ALA A 2 -8.94 0.30 -30.11
N SER A 3 -9.34 -0.90 -30.53
CA SER A 3 -9.99 -1.89 -29.66
C SER A 3 -9.09 -2.17 -28.46
N LEU A 4 -9.65 -2.13 -27.24
CA LEU A 4 -8.98 -2.46 -25.97
C LEU A 4 -8.20 -3.80 -26.01
N LYS A 5 -8.52 -4.71 -26.95
CA LYS A 5 -7.75 -5.94 -27.21
C LYS A 5 -6.32 -5.73 -27.70
N THR A 6 -5.90 -4.50 -28.02
CA THR A 6 -4.55 -4.19 -28.56
C THR A 6 -3.56 -3.66 -27.52
N LEU A 7 -3.97 -3.51 -26.24
CA LEU A 7 -3.09 -3.06 -25.17
C LEU A 7 -2.45 -4.21 -24.38
N VAL A 8 -2.53 -5.46 -24.84
CA VAL A 8 -1.69 -6.50 -24.24
C VAL A 8 -0.27 -6.28 -24.79
N PRO A 9 0.71 -5.90 -23.96
CA PRO A 9 2.04 -5.64 -24.45
C PRO A 9 2.62 -6.92 -25.04
N PRO A 10 3.43 -6.83 -26.12
CA PRO A 10 4.05 -8.00 -26.73
C PRO A 10 5.04 -8.70 -25.77
N GLU A 11 5.52 -7.98 -24.77
CA GLU A 11 6.37 -8.47 -23.68
C GLU A 11 5.63 -8.39 -22.33
N PRO A 12 5.96 -9.25 -21.35
CA PRO A 12 5.38 -9.18 -20.02
C PRO A 12 5.64 -7.82 -19.36
N ILE A 13 4.64 -7.32 -18.64
CA ILE A 13 4.78 -6.12 -17.80
C ILE A 13 5.92 -6.35 -16.80
N LYS A 14 6.79 -5.36 -16.59
CA LYS A 14 7.86 -5.46 -15.58
C LYS A 14 7.62 -4.48 -14.45
N LEU A 15 7.64 -4.98 -13.21
CA LEU A 15 7.56 -4.18 -12.01
C LEU A 15 8.93 -4.16 -11.33
N TYR A 16 9.61 -3.01 -11.43
CA TYR A 16 10.78 -2.72 -10.61
C TYR A 16 10.32 -2.23 -9.24
N SER A 17 10.61 -3.00 -8.20
CA SER A 17 10.05 -2.84 -6.86
C SER A 17 11.09 -3.12 -5.77
N CYS A 18 10.71 -2.90 -4.52
CA CYS A 18 11.49 -3.29 -3.36
C CYS A 18 10.56 -3.85 -2.28
N VAL A 19 10.87 -5.03 -1.74
CA VAL A 19 9.99 -5.77 -0.82
C VAL A 19 9.61 -4.99 0.45
N ILE A 20 10.49 -4.08 0.89
CA ILE A 20 10.26 -3.23 2.07
C ILE A 20 9.56 -1.90 1.74
N CYS A 21 9.40 -1.53 0.47
CA CYS A 21 8.83 -0.25 0.07
C CYS A 21 7.28 -0.29 0.06
N PRO A 22 6.58 0.46 0.92
CA PRO A 22 5.11 0.49 0.90
C PRO A 22 4.53 1.14 -0.36
N TRP A 23 5.24 2.09 -0.96
CA TRP A 23 4.80 2.73 -2.20
C TRP A 23 4.82 1.75 -3.36
N ALA A 24 5.87 0.93 -3.46
CA ALA A 24 5.99 -0.05 -4.54
C ALA A 24 4.97 -1.19 -4.42
N ALA A 25 4.62 -1.56 -3.19
CA ALA A 25 3.59 -2.55 -2.93
C ALA A 25 2.20 -2.15 -3.47
N ARG A 26 1.88 -0.86 -3.65
CA ARG A 26 0.61 -0.43 -4.25
C ARG A 26 0.44 -0.98 -5.67
N THR A 27 1.45 -0.83 -6.52
CA THR A 27 1.44 -1.32 -7.90
C THR A 27 1.44 -2.84 -7.92
N TRP A 28 2.20 -3.47 -7.02
CA TRP A 28 2.22 -4.93 -6.90
C TRP A 28 0.84 -5.50 -6.54
N ILE A 29 0.17 -4.94 -5.53
CA ILE A 29 -1.19 -5.36 -5.14
C ILE A 29 -2.16 -5.16 -6.30
N ALA A 30 -2.06 -4.04 -7.04
CA ALA A 30 -2.92 -3.79 -8.20
C ALA A 30 -2.76 -4.86 -9.28
N LEU A 31 -1.52 -5.24 -9.62
CA LEU A 31 -1.24 -6.31 -10.59
C LEU A 31 -1.77 -7.67 -10.13
N VAL A 32 -1.58 -8.00 -8.84
CA VAL A 32 -2.11 -9.26 -8.26
C VAL A 32 -3.64 -9.27 -8.27
N GLN A 33 -4.29 -8.16 -7.90
CA GLN A 33 -5.75 -8.06 -7.90
C GLN A 33 -6.35 -8.08 -9.31
N ALA A 34 -5.63 -7.53 -10.29
CA ALA A 34 -6.01 -7.65 -11.69
C ALA A 34 -5.76 -9.05 -12.28
N ASN A 35 -5.13 -9.95 -11.52
CA ASN A 35 -4.74 -11.29 -11.98
C ASN A 35 -3.89 -11.22 -13.27
N VAL A 36 -2.93 -10.29 -13.29
CA VAL A 36 -2.05 -10.02 -14.43
C VAL A 36 -0.71 -10.71 -14.19
N GLU A 37 -0.19 -11.35 -15.23
CA GLU A 37 1.19 -11.87 -15.21
C GLU A 37 2.18 -10.72 -15.44
N PHE A 38 3.22 -10.66 -14.62
CA PHE A 38 4.27 -9.66 -14.71
C PHE A 38 5.61 -10.21 -14.19
N GLU A 39 6.71 -9.63 -14.65
CA GLU A 39 8.05 -9.87 -14.14
C GLU A 39 8.31 -8.95 -12.93
N TYR A 40 8.55 -9.52 -11.76
CA TYR A 40 8.98 -8.78 -10.58
C TYR A 40 10.51 -8.66 -10.56
N ILE A 41 11.02 -7.43 -10.49
CA ILE A 41 12.46 -7.14 -10.43
C ILE A 41 12.76 -6.39 -9.14
N GLU A 42 13.45 -7.07 -8.21
CA GLU A 42 13.87 -6.46 -6.95
C GLU A 42 15.00 -5.45 -7.18
N ILE A 43 14.83 -4.24 -6.64
CA ILE A 43 15.82 -3.17 -6.63
C ILE A 43 16.25 -2.92 -5.19
N ASP A 44 17.52 -3.15 -4.89
CA ASP A 44 18.13 -2.71 -3.64
C ASP A 44 18.19 -1.17 -3.60
N LEU A 45 17.38 -0.56 -2.74
CA LEU A 45 17.31 0.89 -2.60
C LEU A 45 18.51 1.50 -1.87
N LYS A 46 19.29 0.71 -1.11
CA LYS A 46 20.54 1.14 -0.48
C LYS A 46 21.69 1.12 -1.48
N ASN A 47 21.69 0.16 -2.41
CA ASN A 47 22.73 0.00 -3.44
C ASN A 47 22.09 -0.25 -4.82
N LYS A 48 21.57 0.80 -5.45
CA LYS A 48 20.81 0.70 -6.69
C LYS A 48 21.71 0.26 -7.85
N PRO A 49 21.31 -0.75 -8.66
CA PRO A 49 22.08 -1.16 -9.82
C PRO A 49 22.25 -0.02 -10.82
N GLU A 50 23.45 0.08 -11.42
CA GLU A 50 23.77 1.13 -12.38
C GLU A 50 22.87 1.08 -13.63
N TRP A 51 22.58 -0.14 -14.13
CA TRP A 51 21.66 -0.34 -15.26
C TRP A 51 20.27 0.23 -14.97
N PHE A 52 19.77 0.12 -13.73
CA PHE A 52 18.44 0.64 -13.39
C PHE A 52 18.40 2.16 -13.49
N LEU A 53 19.45 2.82 -13.01
CA LEU A 53 19.56 4.28 -13.05
C LEU A 53 19.79 4.80 -14.48
N LYS A 54 20.55 4.08 -15.30
CA LYS A 54 20.90 4.53 -16.66
C LYS A 54 19.83 4.20 -17.70
N GLU A 55 19.22 3.04 -17.59
CA GLU A 55 18.42 2.46 -18.68
C GLU A 55 16.92 2.43 -18.37
N VAL A 56 16.52 2.54 -17.09
CA VAL A 56 15.11 2.37 -16.68
C VAL A 56 14.54 3.62 -16.03
N ASN A 57 15.12 4.07 -14.92
CA ASN A 57 14.64 5.23 -14.19
C ASN A 57 15.81 6.00 -13.55
N PRO A 58 16.27 7.12 -14.15
CA PRO A 58 17.29 7.99 -13.59
C PRO A 58 16.94 8.57 -12.21
N GLY A 59 15.65 8.68 -11.89
CA GLY A 59 15.19 9.07 -10.56
C GLY A 59 15.43 8.00 -9.49
N GLY A 60 15.68 6.76 -9.90
CA GLY A 60 16.01 5.64 -9.01
C GLY A 60 14.94 5.34 -7.97
N LYS A 61 13.68 5.65 -8.24
CA LYS A 61 12.55 5.41 -7.33
C LYS A 61 11.79 4.16 -7.74
N VAL A 62 11.17 3.51 -6.77
CA VAL A 62 10.22 2.42 -6.98
C VAL A 62 8.87 2.80 -6.36
N PRO A 63 7.72 2.36 -6.92
CA PRO A 63 7.61 1.47 -8.08
C PRO A 63 8.01 2.17 -9.38
N THR A 64 8.63 1.41 -10.28
CA THR A 64 8.74 1.77 -11.70
C THR A 64 8.13 0.62 -12.50
N LEU A 65 7.15 0.95 -13.34
CA LEU A 65 6.46 -0.01 -14.19
C LEU A 65 6.98 0.17 -15.62
N LYS A 66 7.43 -0.92 -16.24
CA LYS A 66 7.73 -0.97 -17.67
C LYS A 66 6.61 -1.70 -18.40
N PHE A 67 6.04 -1.05 -19.40
CA PHE A 67 4.94 -1.54 -20.20
C PHE A 67 5.31 -1.40 -21.68
N GLY A 68 5.71 -2.50 -22.32
CA GLY A 68 6.42 -2.42 -23.60
C GLY A 68 7.71 -1.62 -23.44
N ASP A 69 7.88 -0.57 -24.24
CA ASP A 69 9.03 0.34 -24.17
C ASP A 69 8.81 1.54 -23.22
N ASP A 70 7.58 1.72 -22.74
CA ASP A 70 7.22 2.87 -21.92
C ASP A 70 7.49 2.64 -20.42
N ILE A 71 7.88 3.71 -19.74
CA ILE A 71 8.15 3.74 -18.30
C ILE A 71 7.10 4.61 -17.61
N ILE A 72 6.48 4.05 -16.57
CA ILE A 72 5.51 4.75 -15.73
C ILE A 72 6.01 4.70 -14.29
N ILE A 73 6.02 5.86 -13.63
CA ILE A 73 6.49 6.04 -12.26
C ILE A 73 5.39 6.66 -11.40
N GLU A 74 5.66 6.78 -10.11
CA GLU A 74 4.72 7.18 -9.06
C GLU A 74 3.69 6.08 -8.73
N SER A 75 3.64 5.73 -7.45
CA SER A 75 2.81 4.59 -6.99
C SER A 75 1.32 4.76 -7.27
N ALA A 76 0.78 5.97 -7.11
CA ALA A 76 -0.62 6.26 -7.41
C ALA A 76 -0.91 6.12 -8.91
N VAL A 77 -0.03 6.69 -9.73
CA VAL A 77 -0.18 6.73 -11.19
C VAL A 77 -0.07 5.33 -11.79
N THR A 78 0.94 4.56 -11.38
CA THR A 78 1.09 3.16 -11.83
C THR A 78 -0.08 2.28 -11.40
N THR A 79 -0.60 2.44 -10.16
CA THR A 79 -1.80 1.71 -9.72
C THR A 79 -3.03 2.07 -10.55
N GLU A 80 -3.28 3.35 -10.82
CA GLU A 80 -4.41 3.76 -11.67
C GLU A 80 -4.24 3.29 -13.13
N PHE A 81 -3.01 3.33 -13.66
CA PHE A 81 -2.72 2.79 -14.99
C PHE A 81 -3.07 1.31 -15.12
N ILE A 82 -2.74 0.49 -14.11
CA ILE A 82 -3.17 -0.93 -14.08
C ILE A 82 -4.69 -1.04 -14.05
N ALA A 83 -5.39 -0.21 -13.27
CA ALA A 83 -6.84 -0.23 -13.23
C ALA A 83 -7.50 0.16 -14.56
N ASP A 84 -6.92 1.13 -15.28
CA ASP A 84 -7.40 1.56 -16.60
C ASP A 84 -7.10 0.52 -17.69
N LEU A 85 -5.97 -0.19 -17.58
CA LEU A 85 -5.57 -1.24 -18.51
C LEU A 85 -6.44 -2.50 -18.36
N PHE A 86 -6.87 -2.81 -17.14
CA PHE A 86 -7.65 -4.00 -16.80
C PHE A 86 -8.99 -3.63 -16.14
N PRO A 87 -9.92 -2.97 -16.86
CA PRO A 87 -11.18 -2.49 -16.30
C PRO A 87 -12.08 -3.63 -15.78
N GLU A 88 -11.94 -4.84 -16.31
CA GLU A 88 -12.63 -6.05 -15.86
C GLU A 88 -12.27 -6.47 -14.43
N ALA A 89 -11.08 -6.07 -13.95
CA ALA A 89 -10.67 -6.29 -12.57
C ALA A 89 -11.41 -5.37 -11.58
N LYS A 90 -12.15 -4.36 -12.06
CA LYS A 90 -12.98 -3.45 -11.26
C LYS A 90 -12.25 -2.79 -10.08
N LEU A 91 -10.94 -2.57 -10.23
CA LEU A 91 -10.11 -1.93 -9.20
C LEU A 91 -10.54 -0.49 -8.91
N ILE A 92 -11.27 0.15 -9.81
CA ILE A 92 -11.87 1.47 -9.58
C ILE A 92 -13.38 1.36 -9.80
N PRO A 93 -14.22 1.91 -8.89
CA PRO A 93 -15.66 1.95 -9.09
C PRO A 93 -16.04 2.63 -10.42
N SER A 94 -17.15 2.19 -11.02
CA SER A 94 -17.67 2.82 -12.24
C SER A 94 -18.36 4.16 -11.95
N ASP A 95 -19.00 4.29 -10.80
CA ASP A 95 -19.69 5.51 -10.39
C ASP A 95 -18.69 6.67 -10.10
N PRO A 96 -18.83 7.83 -10.76
CA PRO A 96 -17.91 8.95 -10.59
C PRO A 96 -17.79 9.48 -9.15
N PHE A 97 -18.88 9.44 -8.39
CA PHE A 97 -18.84 9.90 -7.00
C PHE A 97 -18.06 8.91 -6.12
N LEU A 98 -18.30 7.61 -6.27
CA LEU A 98 -17.53 6.56 -5.59
C LEU A 98 -16.05 6.57 -5.99
N ARG A 99 -15.72 6.92 -7.24
CA ARG A 99 -14.33 7.16 -7.69
C ARG A 99 -13.65 8.30 -6.93
N ALA A 100 -14.36 9.39 -6.69
CA ALA A 100 -13.83 10.52 -5.94
C ALA A 100 -13.67 10.18 -4.45
N GLN A 101 -14.66 9.50 -3.88
CA GLN A 101 -14.66 9.08 -2.49
C GLN A 101 -13.58 8.03 -2.19
N SER A 102 -13.30 7.10 -3.12
CA SER A 102 -12.22 6.11 -2.94
C SER A 102 -10.84 6.76 -2.87
N ARG A 103 -10.58 7.77 -3.73
CA ARG A 103 -9.36 8.58 -3.69
C ARG A 103 -9.28 9.42 -2.40
N LEU A 104 -10.39 10.05 -2.03
CA LEU A 104 -10.48 10.83 -0.80
C LEU A 104 -10.18 9.98 0.44
N MET A 105 -10.71 8.76 0.51
CA MET A 105 -10.41 7.83 1.60
C MET A 105 -8.91 7.54 1.68
N ALA A 106 -8.26 7.24 0.55
CA ALA A 106 -6.81 7.03 0.52
C ALA A 106 -6.05 8.28 0.99
N ASP A 107 -6.41 9.47 0.52
CA ASP A 107 -5.78 10.72 0.92
C ASP A 107 -5.93 11.00 2.42
N ARG A 108 -7.11 10.75 2.99
CA ARG A 108 -7.37 10.96 4.42
C ARG A 108 -6.64 9.97 5.31
N PHE A 109 -6.41 8.75 4.82
CA PHE A 109 -5.51 7.81 5.50
C PHE A 109 -4.08 8.36 5.53
N MET A 110 -3.60 8.88 4.41
CA MET A 110 -2.26 9.46 4.29
C MET A 110 -2.10 10.74 5.12
N GLU A 111 -3.18 11.49 5.32
CA GLU A 111 -3.19 12.70 6.15
C GLU A 111 -3.24 12.39 7.65
N PHE A 112 -4.06 11.42 8.08
CA PHE A 112 -4.32 11.21 9.51
C PHE A 112 -3.50 10.06 10.11
N ILE A 113 -3.45 8.91 9.45
CA ILE A 113 -2.89 7.68 10.03
C ILE A 113 -1.41 7.52 9.65
N PHE A 114 -1.04 7.75 8.39
CA PHE A 114 0.34 7.60 7.94
C PHE A 114 1.38 8.43 8.74
N PRO A 115 1.09 9.66 9.21
CA PRO A 115 2.03 10.41 10.04
C PRO A 115 2.39 9.69 11.35
N VAL A 116 1.47 8.93 11.94
CA VAL A 116 1.73 8.13 13.15
C VAL A 116 2.82 7.09 12.87
N TYR A 117 2.69 6.34 11.77
CA TYR A 117 3.70 5.37 11.34
C TYR A 117 5.07 6.03 11.08
N ARG A 118 5.08 7.19 10.40
CA ARG A 118 6.31 7.94 10.15
C ARG A 118 6.96 8.41 11.44
N GLU A 119 6.17 8.89 12.39
CA GLU A 119 6.71 9.38 13.66
C GLU A 119 7.36 8.24 14.46
N ILE A 120 6.74 7.06 14.48
CA ILE A 120 7.30 5.87 15.14
C ILE A 120 8.61 5.42 14.48
N LEU A 121 8.61 5.11 13.19
CA LEU A 121 9.78 4.48 12.56
C LEU A 121 10.78 5.47 11.95
N MET A 122 10.34 6.61 11.42
CA MET A 122 11.23 7.55 10.73
C MET A 122 11.86 8.55 11.70
N ALA A 123 11.14 8.94 12.75
CA ALA A 123 11.63 9.83 13.81
C ALA A 123 12.02 9.09 15.09
N GLY A 124 11.73 7.78 15.21
CA GLY A 124 12.13 6.98 16.37
C GLY A 124 11.32 7.27 17.64
N ASN A 125 10.22 8.01 17.53
CA ASN A 125 9.36 8.34 18.67
C ASN A 125 8.32 7.24 18.89
N LEU A 126 8.69 6.24 19.70
CA LEU A 126 7.86 5.07 19.96
C LEU A 126 6.55 5.42 20.69
N ASP A 127 6.56 6.49 21.50
CA ASP A 127 5.37 6.98 22.23
C ASP A 127 4.28 7.54 21.31
N ALA A 128 4.63 7.83 20.04
CA ALA A 128 3.66 8.23 19.03
C ALA A 128 2.61 7.14 18.74
N CYS A 129 2.83 5.89 19.14
CA CYS A 129 1.85 4.80 18.99
C CYS A 129 0.47 5.17 19.55
N ALA A 130 0.40 5.88 20.70
CA ALA A 130 -0.87 6.30 21.30
C ALA A 130 -1.67 7.29 20.43
N LYS A 131 -1.01 8.00 19.50
CA LYS A 131 -1.65 8.93 18.57
C LYS A 131 -2.53 8.21 17.54
N VAL A 132 -2.37 6.89 17.37
CA VAL A 132 -3.18 6.10 16.44
C VAL A 132 -4.68 6.23 16.74
N PHE A 133 -5.08 6.36 18.00
CA PHE A 133 -6.48 6.47 18.38
C PHE A 133 -7.13 7.75 17.84
N GLY A 134 -6.48 8.89 18.04
CA GLY A 134 -6.96 10.17 17.49
C GLY A 134 -6.90 10.20 15.96
N ALA A 135 -5.94 9.52 15.35
CA ALA A 135 -5.85 9.38 13.90
C ALA A 135 -6.99 8.52 13.33
N VAL A 136 -7.29 7.38 13.96
CA VAL A 136 -8.41 6.50 13.61
C VAL A 136 -9.74 7.22 13.81
N ASP A 137 -9.92 7.98 14.90
CA ASP A 137 -11.12 8.78 15.14
C ASP A 137 -11.41 9.77 14.00
N LYS A 138 -10.37 10.42 13.46
CA LYS A 138 -10.48 11.31 12.29
C LYS A 138 -10.74 10.56 10.99
N PHE A 139 -10.28 9.33 10.88
CA PHE A 139 -10.42 8.51 9.67
C PHE A 139 -11.75 7.76 9.59
N LEU A 140 -12.35 7.36 10.71
CA LEU A 140 -13.60 6.62 10.79
C LEU A 140 -14.75 7.17 9.91
N PRO A 141 -14.97 8.49 9.80
CA PRO A 141 -16.00 9.04 8.91
C PRO A 141 -15.82 8.67 7.43
N TYR A 142 -14.58 8.39 6.98
CA TYR A 142 -14.26 8.03 5.60
C TYR A 142 -14.37 6.53 5.33
N LEU A 143 -14.49 5.71 6.37
CA LEU A 143 -14.77 4.28 6.25
C LEU A 143 -16.25 3.99 5.98
N LYS A 144 -17.12 5.00 6.03
CA LYS A 144 -18.57 4.84 5.92
C LYS A 144 -18.91 3.98 4.70
N ASP A 145 -19.67 2.92 4.95
CA ASP A 145 -20.14 1.93 3.96
C ASP A 145 -19.10 0.91 3.47
N ALA A 146 -17.89 0.87 4.04
CA ALA A 146 -16.92 -0.18 3.77
C ALA A 146 -17.32 -1.50 4.45
N LYS A 147 -17.80 -2.50 3.67
CA LYS A 147 -18.23 -3.83 4.13
C LYS A 147 -18.20 -4.87 2.98
N PRO A 148 -17.20 -5.76 2.86
CA PRO A 148 -15.95 -5.80 3.61
C PRO A 148 -14.98 -4.68 3.24
N PHE A 149 -15.05 -4.16 2.01
CA PHE A 149 -14.21 -3.07 1.50
C PHE A 149 -15.06 -1.88 1.05
N PHE A 150 -14.42 -0.79 0.66
CA PHE A 150 -15.06 0.45 0.24
C PHE A 150 -16.21 0.20 -0.75
N GLY A 151 -17.35 0.85 -0.50
CA GLY A 151 -18.52 0.76 -1.36
C GLY A 151 -19.17 -0.63 -1.42
N GLY A 152 -18.86 -1.51 -0.47
CA GLY A 152 -19.40 -2.88 -0.43
C GLY A 152 -18.69 -3.87 -1.35
N SER A 153 -17.50 -3.53 -1.86
CA SER A 153 -16.71 -4.42 -2.72
C SER A 153 -16.32 -5.70 -1.97
N ASP A 154 -16.31 -6.83 -2.69
CA ASP A 154 -15.86 -8.14 -2.21
C ASP A 154 -14.34 -8.37 -2.35
N HIS A 155 -13.65 -7.44 -3.00
CA HIS A 155 -12.20 -7.44 -3.21
C HIS A 155 -11.60 -6.04 -2.98
N LEU A 156 -10.27 -5.96 -2.80
CA LEU A 156 -9.58 -4.67 -2.67
C LEU A 156 -9.75 -3.85 -3.95
N ILE A 157 -10.16 -2.59 -3.79
CA ILE A 157 -10.19 -1.59 -4.86
C ILE A 157 -9.17 -0.49 -4.59
N LEU A 158 -9.13 0.56 -5.41
CA LEU A 158 -8.15 1.65 -5.37
C LEU A 158 -7.95 2.21 -3.96
N ALA A 159 -9.02 2.45 -3.19
CA ALA A 159 -8.92 2.94 -1.82
C ALA A 159 -8.04 2.03 -0.96
N GLU A 160 -8.39 0.75 -0.86
CA GLU A 160 -7.62 -0.21 -0.08
C GLU A 160 -6.26 -0.51 -0.68
N ILE A 161 -6.10 -0.61 -2.00
CA ILE A 161 -4.80 -0.84 -2.65
C ILE A 161 -3.81 0.27 -2.26
N MET A 162 -4.28 1.52 -2.20
CA MET A 162 -3.47 2.67 -1.83
C MET A 162 -3.12 2.69 -0.33
N ILE A 163 -3.94 2.08 0.52
CA ILE A 163 -3.80 2.10 1.98
C ILE A 163 -3.08 0.86 2.53
N ALA A 164 -3.37 -0.32 1.99
CA ALA A 164 -2.99 -1.62 2.52
C ALA A 164 -1.49 -1.74 2.87
N PRO A 165 -0.54 -1.28 2.02
CA PRO A 165 0.88 -1.35 2.35
C PRO A 165 1.28 -0.59 3.62
N PHE A 166 0.61 0.52 3.92
CA PHE A 166 0.89 1.36 5.08
C PHE A 166 0.18 0.82 6.32
N LEU A 167 -1.07 0.37 6.15
CA LEU A 167 -1.85 -0.25 7.21
C LEU A 167 -1.17 -1.52 7.74
N SER A 168 -0.67 -2.39 6.85
CA SER A 168 0.05 -3.61 7.23
C SER A 168 1.30 -3.32 8.04
N ARG A 169 2.06 -2.30 7.64
CA ARG A 169 3.26 -1.86 8.36
C ARG A 169 2.93 -1.20 9.70
N LEU A 170 1.86 -0.42 9.78
CA LEU A 170 1.38 0.13 11.05
C LEU A 170 0.99 -1.00 12.01
N TYR A 171 0.15 -1.94 11.58
CA TYR A 171 -0.25 -3.08 12.40
C TYR A 171 0.95 -3.91 12.84
N MET A 172 1.87 -4.20 11.92
CA MET A 172 3.13 -4.89 12.23
C MET A 172 3.92 -4.18 13.33
N VAL A 173 4.08 -2.86 13.26
CA VAL A 173 4.82 -2.09 14.26
C VAL A 173 4.09 -2.07 15.60
N LEU A 174 2.78 -1.89 15.61
CA LEU A 174 2.00 -1.90 16.85
C LEU A 174 2.01 -3.27 17.55
N ASP A 175 2.06 -4.36 16.77
CA ASP A 175 2.17 -5.76 17.22
C ASP A 175 3.62 -6.21 17.51
N SER A 176 4.60 -5.34 17.29
CA SER A 176 6.02 -5.69 17.46
C SER A 176 6.51 -5.49 18.89
N GLU A 177 7.69 -6.04 19.18
CA GLU A 177 8.44 -5.81 20.41
C GLU A 177 8.97 -4.37 20.57
N PHE A 178 8.81 -3.50 19.56
CA PHE A 178 9.27 -2.12 19.64
C PHE A 178 8.42 -1.27 20.59
N VAL A 179 7.18 -1.68 20.87
CA VAL A 179 6.22 -0.96 21.72
C VAL A 179 5.59 -1.91 22.74
N SER A 180 4.86 -1.38 23.73
CA SER A 180 4.29 -2.19 24.84
C SER A 180 3.21 -3.18 24.42
N GLY A 181 2.71 -3.14 23.19
CA GLY A 181 1.58 -3.93 22.69
C GLY A 181 0.21 -3.48 23.21
N GLU A 182 0.14 -2.59 24.22
CA GLU A 182 -1.12 -2.09 24.77
C GLU A 182 -1.95 -1.34 23.73
N THR A 183 -1.28 -0.54 22.89
CA THR A 183 -1.92 0.16 21.78
C THR A 183 -2.55 -0.82 20.80
N PHE A 184 -1.84 -1.89 20.43
CA PHE A 184 -2.35 -2.91 19.53
C PHE A 184 -3.53 -3.66 20.13
N LYS A 185 -3.41 -4.08 21.39
CA LYS A 185 -4.48 -4.75 22.12
C LYS A 185 -5.74 -3.89 22.13
N LYS A 186 -5.61 -2.60 22.50
CA LYS A 186 -6.75 -1.70 22.54
C LYS A 186 -7.35 -1.44 21.15
N LEU A 187 -6.53 -1.22 20.13
CA LEU A 187 -7.00 -1.03 18.75
C LEU A 187 -7.77 -2.24 18.21
N THR A 188 -7.42 -3.45 18.66
CA THR A 188 -7.99 -4.72 18.17
C THR A 188 -9.14 -5.26 19.02
N SER A 189 -9.31 -4.81 20.28
CA SER A 189 -10.33 -5.34 21.19
C SER A 189 -11.36 -4.33 21.70
N ASP A 190 -11.10 -3.02 21.60
CA ASP A 190 -12.03 -1.99 22.09
C ASP A 190 -13.22 -1.84 21.10
N PRO A 191 -14.49 -1.98 21.54
CA PRO A 191 -15.66 -1.85 20.67
C PRO A 191 -15.71 -0.55 19.87
N LYS A 192 -15.10 0.54 20.38
CA LYS A 192 -15.02 1.80 19.66
C LYS A 192 -14.29 1.66 18.31
N TYR A 193 -13.27 0.81 18.24
CA TYR A 193 -12.44 0.63 17.04
C TYR A 193 -12.79 -0.63 16.26
N GLU A 194 -13.83 -1.37 16.66
CA GLU A 194 -14.23 -2.62 16.02
C GLU A 194 -14.43 -2.46 14.52
N TYR A 195 -15.13 -1.40 14.09
CA TYR A 195 -15.38 -1.19 12.65
C TYR A 195 -14.10 -0.97 11.85
N PHE A 196 -13.20 -0.11 12.35
CA PHE A 196 -11.88 0.10 11.73
C PHE A 196 -11.07 -1.19 11.73
N ASN A 197 -11.02 -1.90 12.85
CA ASN A 197 -10.22 -3.11 12.96
C ASN A 197 -10.75 -4.23 12.08
N THR A 198 -12.06 -4.44 11.99
CA THR A 198 -12.66 -5.44 11.09
C THR A 198 -12.30 -5.14 9.63
N TRP A 199 -12.44 -3.88 9.19
CA TRP A 199 -11.99 -3.48 7.85
C TRP A 199 -10.49 -3.70 7.64
N ALA A 200 -9.67 -3.36 8.63
CA ALA A 200 -8.23 -3.59 8.57
C ALA A 200 -7.88 -5.08 8.47
N GLN A 201 -8.52 -5.95 9.26
CA GLN A 201 -8.30 -7.39 9.20
C GLN A 201 -8.72 -7.97 7.84
N ASN A 202 -9.80 -7.48 7.23
CA ASN A 202 -10.19 -7.88 5.87
C ASN A 202 -9.08 -7.55 4.85
N ILE A 203 -8.44 -6.38 4.98
CA ILE A 203 -7.30 -6.00 4.14
C ILE A 203 -6.10 -6.92 4.41
N LEU A 204 -5.77 -7.14 5.68
CA LEU A 204 -4.61 -7.95 6.07
C LEU A 204 -4.74 -9.42 5.65
N ALA A 205 -5.96 -9.93 5.59
CA ALA A 205 -6.27 -11.28 5.13
C ALA A 205 -6.42 -11.40 3.61
N SER A 206 -6.46 -10.28 2.88
CA SER A 206 -6.73 -10.29 1.43
C SER A 206 -5.61 -10.99 0.63
N PRO A 207 -5.97 -11.75 -0.43
CA PRO A 207 -4.98 -12.37 -1.31
C PRO A 207 -4.01 -11.36 -1.93
N GLY A 208 -4.50 -10.17 -2.30
CA GLY A 208 -3.66 -9.12 -2.89
C GLY A 208 -2.52 -8.66 -1.98
N LEU A 209 -2.73 -8.62 -0.66
CA LEU A 209 -1.66 -8.33 0.29
C LEU A 209 -0.83 -9.58 0.62
N LYS A 210 -1.48 -10.75 0.68
CA LYS A 210 -0.87 -12.05 0.97
C LYS A 210 -0.01 -12.51 -0.23
N GLY A 211 1.18 -11.94 -0.32
CA GLY A 211 2.15 -12.18 -1.39
C GLY A 211 3.01 -10.95 -1.69
N THR A 212 2.54 -9.77 -1.29
CA THR A 212 3.22 -8.47 -1.53
C THR A 212 3.78 -7.84 -0.27
N PHE A 213 3.47 -8.41 0.90
CA PHE A 213 3.98 -7.98 2.20
C PHE A 213 4.75 -9.09 2.92
N ASP A 214 6.08 -8.97 2.95
CA ASP A 214 6.96 -9.80 3.77
C ASP A 214 7.09 -9.18 5.17
N LYS A 215 6.40 -9.76 6.17
CA LYS A 215 6.44 -9.30 7.57
C LYS A 215 7.87 -9.36 8.14
N ALA A 216 8.64 -10.41 7.83
CA ALA A 216 9.97 -10.61 8.39
C ALA A 216 10.96 -9.58 7.84
N ALA A 217 10.97 -9.36 6.52
CA ALA A 217 11.82 -8.35 5.89
C ALA A 217 11.50 -6.92 6.41
N ASN A 218 10.21 -6.59 6.55
CA ASN A 218 9.79 -5.28 7.06
C ASN A 218 10.10 -5.08 8.55
N LEU A 219 9.99 -6.13 9.38
CA LEU A 219 10.43 -6.08 10.79
C LEU A 219 11.94 -5.88 10.92
N ASN A 220 12.73 -6.62 10.13
CA ASN A 220 14.19 -6.48 10.14
C ASN A 220 14.61 -5.07 9.73
N TRP A 221 14.01 -4.54 8.67
CA TRP A 221 14.25 -3.15 8.25
C TRP A 221 13.87 -2.15 9.35
N ALA A 222 12.72 -2.35 10.03
CA ALA A 222 12.30 -1.47 11.12
C ALA A 222 13.29 -1.49 12.29
N LYS A 223 13.84 -2.66 12.64
CA LYS A 223 14.91 -2.81 13.65
C LYS A 223 16.15 -2.01 13.29
N GLU A 224 16.66 -2.20 12.08
CA GLU A 224 17.82 -1.46 11.57
C GLU A 224 17.58 0.05 11.57
N ARG A 225 16.39 0.48 11.13
CA ARG A 225 16.02 1.88 11.07
C ARG A 225 16.00 2.51 12.46
N LEU A 226 15.31 1.91 13.43
CA LEU A 226 15.23 2.42 14.80
C LEU A 226 16.62 2.45 15.46
N ALA A 227 17.46 1.43 15.23
CA ALA A 227 18.84 1.41 15.71
C ALA A 227 19.68 2.56 15.14
N SER A 228 19.47 2.91 13.86
CA SER A 228 20.20 4.02 13.20
C SER A 228 19.86 5.40 13.76
N LEU A 229 18.69 5.57 14.39
CA LEU A 229 18.21 6.84 14.93
C LEU A 229 18.65 7.10 16.38
N ARG A 230 19.20 6.08 17.07
CA ARG A 230 19.69 6.19 18.45
C ARG A 230 21.15 6.64 18.53
N LYS A 231 21.78 6.90 17.39
CA LYS A 231 23.14 7.43 17.27
C LYS A 231 23.09 8.95 17.13
#